data_AF-A0A3L6T831-F1
#
_entry.id   AF-A0A3L6T831-F1
#
_cell.length_a   1.000
_cell.length_b   1.000
_cell.length_c   1.000
_cell.angle_alpha   90.00
_cell.angle_beta   90.00
_cell.angle_gamma   90.00
#
_symmetry.space_group_name_H-M   'P 1'
#
loop_
_entity.id
_entity.type
_entity.pdbx_description
1 polymer ?
#
loop_
_entity_poly.entity_id
_entity_poly.type
_entity_poly.pdbx_seq_one_letter_code
_entity_poly.pdbx_strand_id
1 'polypeptide(L)'
;MSSSGSTYIPWNKVRAQVPQGIQVPMCFCGSLCKLVESKVLGDDFGMRFFMCENYKYDPQKRRGKDTPKWLYTEQSQQDKDWVEREARWARERW
;
A
#
# COMPACT_ATOMS: atom_id res chain seq x y z
N MET A 1 7.95 27.52 5.71
CA MET A 1 7.73 26.46 4.69
C MET A 1 7.44 25.18 5.47
N SER A 2 6.17 24.82 5.57
CA SER A 2 5.74 23.69 6.39
C SER A 2 6.36 22.40 5.88
N SER A 3 7.04 21.71 6.78
CA SER A 3 7.45 20.33 6.60
C SER A 3 6.18 19.51 6.35
N SER A 4 5.94 19.08 5.12
CA SER A 4 4.98 18.01 4.81
C SER A 4 5.58 16.68 5.27
N GLY A 5 5.79 16.57 6.59
CA GLY A 5 6.17 15.35 7.26
C GLY A 5 4.99 14.39 7.27
N SER A 6 5.01 13.42 6.36
CA SER A 6 4.54 12.06 6.58
C SER A 6 3.12 11.87 7.15
N THR A 7 2.13 11.75 6.26
CA THR A 7 0.90 10.99 6.54
C THR A 7 0.64 9.94 5.47
N TYR A 8 1.67 9.15 5.12
CA TYR A 8 1.40 7.82 4.56
C TYR A 8 0.94 6.93 5.73
N ILE A 9 -0.31 7.11 6.13
CA ILE A 9 -0.92 6.47 7.29
C ILE A 9 -0.97 4.96 7.00
N PRO A 10 -0.21 4.11 7.72
CA PRO A 10 -0.18 2.66 7.48
C PRO A 10 -1.50 1.95 7.84
N TRP A 11 -2.44 2.67 8.47
CA TRP A 11 -3.64 2.11 9.10
C TRP A 11 -4.65 1.55 8.10
N ASN A 12 -4.64 2.04 6.86
CA ASN A 12 -5.54 1.55 5.83
C ASN A 12 -4.91 0.42 5.01
N LYS A 13 -3.82 -0.21 5.46
CA LYS A 13 -3.27 -1.41 4.81
C LYS A 13 -3.73 -2.65 5.53
N VAL A 14 -4.53 -3.46 4.85
CA VAL A 14 -5.13 -4.66 5.44
C VAL A 14 -4.31 -5.89 5.03
N ARG A 15 -4.06 -6.82 5.96
CA ARG A 15 -3.38 -8.08 5.62
C ARG A 15 -4.24 -8.88 4.66
N ALA A 16 -3.64 -9.33 3.56
CA ALA A 16 -4.28 -10.18 2.56
C ALA A 16 -3.69 -11.59 2.59
N GLN A 17 -4.46 -12.56 2.13
CA GLN A 17 -3.96 -13.93 1.94
C GLN A 17 -3.14 -13.99 0.66
N VAL A 18 -1.99 -14.66 0.72
CA VAL A 18 -1.15 -14.93 -0.45
C VAL A 18 -1.85 -15.98 -1.31
N PRO A 19 -2.13 -15.71 -2.61
CA PRO A 19 -2.67 -16.72 -3.50
C PRO A 19 -1.75 -17.94 -3.62
N GLN A 20 -2.32 -19.11 -3.84
CA GLN A 20 -1.54 -20.33 -4.06
C GLN A 20 -0.62 -20.18 -5.29
N GLY A 21 0.60 -20.71 -5.18
CA GLY A 21 1.61 -20.65 -6.25
C GLY A 21 2.43 -19.36 -6.32
N ILE A 22 2.14 -18.35 -5.50
CA ILE A 22 2.95 -17.12 -5.44
C ILE A 22 4.11 -17.28 -4.44
N GLN A 23 5.33 -17.01 -4.90
CA GLN A 23 6.50 -16.96 -4.03
C GLN A 23 6.53 -15.67 -3.22
N VAL A 24 6.51 -15.79 -1.91
CA VAL A 24 6.63 -14.66 -0.98
C VAL A 24 8.10 -14.24 -0.88
N PRO A 25 8.44 -12.97 -1.17
CA PRO A 25 9.82 -12.51 -1.04
C PRO A 25 10.24 -12.49 0.43
N MET A 26 11.50 -12.84 0.69
CA MET A 26 12.13 -12.62 1.99
C MET A 26 12.45 -11.13 2.15
N CYS A 27 12.08 -10.57 3.29
CA CYS A 27 12.40 -9.19 3.65
C CYS A 27 13.85 -9.09 4.17
N PHE A 28 14.43 -7.89 4.15
CA PHE A 28 15.76 -7.63 4.70
C PHE A 28 15.88 -7.93 6.21
N CYS A 29 14.77 -7.97 6.95
CA CYS A 29 14.78 -8.39 8.35
C CYS A 29 14.93 -9.91 8.53
N GLY A 30 15.03 -10.69 7.44
CA GLY A 30 15.15 -12.15 7.45
C GLY A 30 13.82 -12.90 7.53
N SER A 31 12.70 -12.21 7.76
CA SER A 31 11.35 -12.80 7.75
C SER A 31 10.71 -12.72 6.36
N LEU A 32 9.76 -13.63 6.06
CA LEU A 32 8.92 -13.51 4.88
C LEU A 32 8.05 -12.25 4.94
N CYS A 33 7.86 -11.59 3.81
CA CYS A 33 6.93 -10.47 3.71
C CYS A 33 5.47 -10.93 3.94
N LYS A 34 4.65 -10.05 4.51
CA LYS A 34 3.18 -10.17 4.41
C LYS A 34 2.69 -9.57 3.11
N LEU A 35 1.64 -10.16 2.55
CA LEU A 35 0.84 -9.50 1.54
C LEU A 35 -0.14 -8.55 2.22
N VAL A 36 -0.23 -7.32 1.72
CA VAL A 36 -1.19 -6.33 2.17
C VAL A 36 -1.95 -5.76 0.99
N GLU A 37 -3.18 -5.31 1.24
CA GLU A 37 -4.03 -4.59 0.31
C GLU A 37 -4.18 -3.14 0.80
N SER A 38 -3.98 -2.17 -0.09
CA SER A 38 -4.20 -0.76 0.26
C SER A 38 -5.70 -0.44 0.29
N LYS A 39 -6.15 0.17 1.37
CA LYS A 39 -7.44 0.87 1.50
C LYS A 39 -7.24 2.38 1.60
N VAL A 40 -6.05 2.88 1.27
CA VAL A 40 -5.79 4.32 1.16
C VAL A 40 -6.49 4.78 -0.11
N LEU A 41 -7.42 5.73 0.01
CA LEU A 41 -8.08 6.33 -1.16
C LEU A 41 -7.02 7.04 -2.01
N GLY A 42 -6.81 6.57 -3.23
CA GLY A 42 -5.79 7.06 -4.15
C GLY A 42 -5.43 6.01 -5.21
N ASP A 43 -4.31 6.24 -5.88
CA ASP A 43 -3.87 5.41 -7.03
C ASP A 43 -3.53 3.96 -6.63
N ASP A 44 -3.23 3.71 -5.36
CA ASP A 44 -2.92 2.37 -4.85
C ASP A 44 -4.11 1.63 -4.23
N PHE A 45 -5.31 2.24 -4.16
CA PHE A 45 -6.48 1.62 -3.54
C PHE A 45 -6.82 0.26 -4.19
N GLY A 46 -7.05 -0.76 -3.38
CA GLY A 46 -7.33 -2.13 -3.82
C GLY A 46 -6.09 -2.90 -4.31
N MET A 47 -4.96 -2.22 -4.54
CA MET A 47 -3.73 -2.88 -4.99
C MET A 47 -3.07 -3.67 -3.86
N ARG A 48 -2.44 -4.79 -4.24
CA ARG A 48 -1.75 -5.69 -3.31
C ARG A 48 -0.25 -5.68 -3.51
N PHE A 49 0.49 -5.63 -2.41
CA PHE A 49 1.96 -5.64 -2.42
C PHE A 49 2.53 -6.33 -1.20
N PHE A 50 3.78 -6.78 -1.35
CA PHE A 50 4.54 -7.37 -0.27
C PHE A 50 5.14 -6.29 0.63
N MET A 51 4.94 -6.47 1.93
CA MET A 51 5.39 -5.58 2.97
C MET A 51 6.10 -6.37 4.07
N CYS A 52 7.08 -5.78 4.75
CA CYS A 52 7.74 -6.42 5.88
C CYS A 52 6.73 -6.82 6.97
N GLU A 53 6.86 -8.03 7.54
CA GLU A 53 6.03 -8.48 8.67
C GLU A 53 6.19 -7.52 9.87
N ASN A 54 7.44 -7.14 10.14
CA ASN A 54 7.87 -6.27 11.24
C ASN A 54 7.77 -4.76 10.90
N TYR A 55 6.97 -4.37 9.92
CA TYR A 55 6.70 -2.97 9.55
C TYR A 55 5.87 -2.24 10.62
N LYS A 56 6.29 -2.26 11.87
CA LYS A 56 5.86 -1.32 12.91
C LYS A 56 6.72 -0.06 12.88
N TYR A 57 7.90 -0.16 12.26
CA TYR A 57 8.85 0.91 12.03
C TYR A 57 9.06 0.98 10.52
N ASP A 58 8.70 2.09 9.89
CA ASP A 58 9.14 2.37 8.53
C ASP A 58 10.68 2.32 8.57
N PRO A 59 11.35 1.41 7.83
CA PRO A 59 12.80 1.38 7.85
C PRO A 59 13.28 2.78 7.47
N GLN A 60 14.13 3.39 8.32
CA GLN A 60 14.71 4.72 8.06
C GLN A 60 15.14 4.77 6.60
N LYS A 61 14.50 5.65 5.81
CA LYS A 61 14.68 5.80 4.36
C LYS A 61 16.14 5.57 3.99
N ARG A 62 16.48 4.35 3.56
CA ARG A 62 17.78 4.13 2.93
C ARG A 62 17.66 4.75 1.54
N ARG A 63 18.69 5.47 1.13
CA ARG A 63 18.79 6.21 -0.15
C ARG A 63 18.87 5.26 -1.35
N GLY A 64 17.98 4.28 -1.47
CA GLY A 64 17.95 3.23 -2.49
C GLY A 64 16.55 2.98 -3.01
N LYS A 65 16.47 2.39 -4.20
CA LYS A 65 15.22 2.02 -4.93
C LYS A 65 14.44 0.90 -4.22
N ASP A 66 14.05 1.10 -2.97
CA ASP A 66 13.21 0.17 -2.22
C ASP A 66 11.74 0.41 -2.62
N THR A 67 11.42 0.14 -3.88
CA THR A 67 10.03 0.11 -4.33
C THR A 67 9.33 -1.13 -3.79
N PRO A 68 8.08 -1.03 -3.29
CA PRO A 68 7.30 -2.20 -2.91
C PRO A 68 7.24 -3.21 -4.05
N LYS A 69 7.33 -4.49 -3.73
CA LYS A 69 7.06 -5.55 -4.70
C LYS A 69 5.55 -5.71 -4.83
N TRP A 70 4.99 -5.16 -5.90
CA TRP A 70 3.57 -5.24 -6.22
C TRP A 70 3.21 -6.62 -6.76
N LEU A 71 2.09 -7.18 -6.31
CA LEU A 71 1.51 -8.41 -6.87
C LEU A 71 0.73 -8.09 -8.14
N TYR A 72 0.07 -6.93 -8.17
CA TYR A 72 -0.61 -6.38 -9.34
C TYR A 72 -0.09 -4.97 -9.58
N THR A 73 0.22 -4.63 -10.83
CA THR A 73 0.72 -3.31 -11.23
C THR A 73 -0.39 -2.35 -11.61
N GLU A 74 -1.61 -2.85 -11.82
CA GLU A 74 -2.76 -2.07 -12.26
C GLU A 74 -3.90 -2.17 -11.25
N GLN A 75 -4.50 -1.01 -10.95
CA GLN A 75 -5.71 -0.89 -10.14
C GLN A 75 -6.94 -1.29 -10.97
N SER A 76 -7.88 -2.02 -10.36
CA SER A 76 -9.10 -2.44 -11.03
C SER A 76 -9.99 -1.25 -11.39
N GLN A 77 -10.81 -1.37 -12.44
CA GLN A 77 -11.74 -0.30 -12.81
C GLN A 77 -12.75 -0.01 -11.69
N GLN A 78 -13.23 -1.06 -11.01
CA GLN A 78 -14.14 -0.92 -9.87
C GLN A 78 -13.52 -0.09 -8.73
N ASP A 79 -12.25 -0.31 -8.44
CA ASP A 79 -11.51 0.44 -7.41
C ASP A 79 -11.32 1.91 -7.83
N LYS A 80 -11.00 2.16 -9.11
CA LYS A 80 -10.92 3.51 -9.68
C LYS A 80 -12.24 4.26 -9.53
N ASP A 81 -13.33 3.61 -9.93
CA ASP A 81 -14.69 4.19 -9.87
C ASP A 81 -15.11 4.49 -8.43
N TRP A 82 -14.71 3.65 -7.48
CA TRP A 82 -14.93 3.87 -6.05
C TRP A 82 -14.18 5.09 -5.54
N VAL A 83 -12.88 5.18 -5.82
CA VAL A 83 -12.04 6.31 -5.40
C VAL A 83 -12.53 7.62 -6.02
N GLU A 84 -12.93 7.62 -7.30
CA GLU A 84 -13.46 8.82 -7.96
C GLU A 84 -14.77 9.29 -7.31
N ARG A 85 -15.66 8.35 -6.97
CA ARG A 85 -16.93 8.65 -6.30
C ARG A 85 -16.72 9.29 -4.94
N GLU A 86 -15.84 8.73 -4.12
CA GLU A 86 -15.48 9.29 -2.81
C GLU A 86 -14.84 10.68 -2.96
N ALA A 87 -13.94 10.85 -3.94
CA ALA A 87 -13.33 12.14 -4.22
C ALA A 87 -14.36 13.19 -4.69
N ARG A 88 -15.37 12.79 -5.47
CA ARG A 88 -16.48 13.65 -5.88
C ARG A 88 -17.33 14.07 -4.69
N TRP A 89 -17.74 13.10 -3.87
CA TRP A 89 -18.51 13.35 -2.66
C TRP A 89 -17.80 14.33 -1.71
N ALA A 90 -16.48 14.17 -1.54
CA ALA A 90 -15.67 15.08 -0.74
C ALA A 90 -15.63 16.50 -1.32
N ARG A 91 -15.56 16.66 -2.65
CA ARG A 91 -15.58 18.00 -3.30
C ARG A 91 -16.92 18.72 -3.21
N GLU A 92 -18.02 17.99 -3.19
CA GLU A 92 -19.37 18.57 -3.12
C GLU A 92 -19.77 19.02 -1.71
N ARG A 93 -19.01 18.60 -0.69
CA ARG A 93 -19.36 18.77 0.73
C ARG A 93 -18.46 19.79 1.46
N TRP A 94 -17.57 20.44 0.73
CA TRP A 94 -16.67 21.51 1.16
C TRP A 94 -16.67 22.64 0.13
#